data_AF-A0A925D5Y0-F1
#
_entry.id   AF-A0A925D5Y0-F1
#
_cell.length_a   1.000
_cell.length_b   1.000
_cell.length_c   1.000
_cell.angle_alpha   90.00
_cell.angle_beta   90.00
_cell.angle_gamma   90.00
#
_symmetry.space_group_name_H-M   'P 1'
#
loop_
_entity.id
_entity.type
_entity.pdbx_description
1 polymer ?
#
loop_
_entity_poly.entity_id
_entity_poly.type
_entity_poly.pdbx_seq_one_letter_code
_entity_poly.pdbx_strand_id
1 'polypeptide(L)' 'LHNGVVIHKDVELPSDRNTTAAPVKAGPEPGPIYLQDHGNPVRYRNIWVVETK' A
#
# COMPACT_ATOMS: atom_id res chain seq x y z
N LEU A 1 10.16 7.72 -1.54
CA LEU A 1 11.44 7.63 -0.79
C LEU A 1 11.13 7.27 0.65
N HIS A 2 11.88 6.33 1.24
CA HIS A 2 11.87 6.11 2.67
C HIS A 2 13.05 6.87 3.26
N ASN A 3 12.81 7.88 4.11
CA ASN A 3 13.84 8.76 4.67
C ASN A 3 14.81 9.35 3.61
N GLY A 4 14.28 9.77 2.46
CA GLY A 4 15.08 10.33 1.36
C GLY A 4 15.75 9.29 0.44
N VAL A 5 15.60 7.98 0.70
CA VAL A 5 16.24 6.90 -0.09
C VAL A 5 15.21 6.13 -0.92
N VAL A 6 15.58 5.72 -2.15
CA VAL A 6 14.76 4.87 -3.01
C VAL A 6 14.84 3.43 -2.52
N ILE A 7 13.68 2.81 -2.26
CA ILE A 7 13.59 1.39 -1.84
C ILE A 7 13.02 0.49 -2.94
N HIS A 8 12.13 1.03 -3.78
CA HIS A 8 11.56 0.37 -4.95
C HIS A 8 11.59 1.36 -6.11
N LYS A 9 12.06 0.91 -7.27
CA LYS A 9 12.09 1.67 -8.52
C LYS A 9 11.48 0.79 -9.61
N ASP A 10 10.32 1.19 -10.12
CA ASP A 10 9.62 0.54 -11.24
C ASP A 10 9.48 -0.98 -11.07
N VAL A 11 9.15 -1.42 -9.85
CA VAL A 11 8.99 -2.84 -9.52
C VAL A 11 7.60 -3.32 -9.96
N GLU A 12 7.57 -4.32 -10.83
CA GLU A 12 6.33 -4.99 -11.23
C GLU A 12 5.76 -5.82 -10.08
N LEU A 13 4.45 -5.67 -9.84
CA LEU A 13 3.73 -6.45 -8.83
C LEU A 13 2.94 -7.59 -9.50
N PRO A 14 2.85 -8.77 -8.87
CA PRO A 14 1.99 -9.85 -9.34
C PRO A 14 0.52 -9.39 -9.42
N SER A 15 -0.13 -9.64 -10.55
CA SER A 15 -1.51 -9.22 -10.81
C SER A 15 -2.56 -10.12 -10.14
N ASP A 16 -2.18 -11.33 -9.78
CA ASP A 16 -3.06 -12.41 -9.32
C ASP A 16 -3.04 -12.62 -7.81
N ARG A 17 -2.12 -11.95 -7.08
CA ARG A 17 -1.98 -12.13 -5.64
C ARG A 17 -1.73 -10.82 -4.89
N ASN A 18 -2.21 -10.80 -3.67
CA ASN A 18 -2.08 -9.74 -2.68
C ASN A 18 -1.44 -10.31 -1.40
N THR A 19 -1.26 -9.45 -0.40
CA THR A 19 -0.81 -9.89 0.93
C THR A 19 -1.96 -10.57 1.67
N THR A 20 -1.66 -11.44 2.64
CA THR A 20 -2.66 -12.18 3.42
C THR A 20 -3.64 -11.29 4.19
N ALA A 21 -3.26 -10.04 4.47
CA ALA A 21 -4.09 -9.09 5.20
C ALA A 21 -4.85 -8.11 4.31
N ALA A 22 -4.81 -8.30 2.99
CA ALA A 22 -5.56 -7.45 2.07
C ALA A 22 -7.08 -7.61 2.32
N PRO A 23 -7.84 -6.50 2.47
CA PRO A 23 -9.28 -6.56 2.70
C PRO A 23 -10.08 -6.80 1.40
N VAL A 24 -9.41 -6.80 0.26
CA VAL A 24 -10.00 -6.93 -1.09
C VAL A 24 -9.20 -7.92 -1.93
N LYS A 25 -9.83 -8.51 -2.95
CA LYS A 25 -9.16 -9.41 -3.89
C LYS A 25 -8.14 -8.64 -4.75
N ALA A 26 -7.09 -9.34 -5.20
CA ALA A 26 -6.21 -8.81 -6.23
C ALA A 26 -6.99 -8.56 -7.52
N GLY A 27 -6.69 -7.48 -8.22
CA GLY A 27 -7.33 -7.11 -9.47
C GLY A 27 -7.06 -5.67 -9.90
N PRO A 28 -7.50 -5.30 -11.11
CA PRO A 28 -7.29 -3.96 -11.67
C PRO A 28 -8.29 -2.91 -11.15
N GLU A 29 -9.34 -3.36 -10.46
CA GLU A 29 -10.39 -2.48 -9.98
C GLU A 29 -9.88 -1.55 -8.87
N PRO A 30 -10.36 -0.29 -8.82
CA PRO A 30 -10.01 0.63 -7.74
C PRO A 30 -10.35 0.06 -6.35
N GLY A 31 -9.47 0.30 -5.39
CA GLY A 31 -9.63 -0.15 -4.00
C GLY A 31 -9.14 0.89 -2.99
N PRO A 32 -9.47 0.70 -1.70
CA PRO A 32 -9.05 1.61 -0.64
C PRO A 32 -7.55 1.47 -0.31
N ILE A 33 -6.97 2.49 0.31
CA ILE A 33 -5.72 2.33 1.07
C ILE A 33 -6.08 1.72 2.44
N TYR A 34 -5.45 0.58 2.74
CA TYR A 34 -5.67 -0.14 4.00
C TYR A 34 -4.41 -0.11 4.86
N LEU A 35 -4.53 0.40 6.09
CA LEU A 35 -3.46 0.36 7.10
C LEU A 35 -3.64 -0.90 7.95
N GLN A 36 -2.72 -1.85 7.81
CA GLN A 36 -2.78 -3.12 8.53
C GLN A 36 -2.58 -2.92 10.04
N ASP A 37 -3.40 -3.61 10.84
CA ASP A 37 -3.11 -3.89 12.24
C ASP A 37 -2.51 -5.30 12.38
N HIS A 38 -1.37 -5.39 13.06
CA HIS A 38 -0.68 -6.65 13.35
C HIS A 38 -0.45 -6.83 14.85
N GLY A 39 -1.38 -6.33 15.68
CA GLY A 39 -1.42 -6.50 17.13
C GLY A 39 -0.43 -5.64 17.90
N ASN A 40 0.40 -4.85 17.22
CA ASN A 40 1.36 -3.94 17.82
C ASN A 40 0.96 -2.49 17.54
N PRO A 41 0.87 -1.62 18.57
CA PRO A 41 0.42 -0.26 18.37
C PRO A 41 1.47 0.56 17.61
N VAL A 42 1.05 1.13 16.48
CA VAL A 42 1.83 2.08 15.67
C VAL A 42 1.01 3.36 15.50
N ARG A 43 1.70 4.51 15.44
CA ARG A 43 1.06 5.83 15.24
C ARG A 43 1.46 6.40 13.89
N TYR A 44 0.48 7.00 13.21
CA TYR A 44 0.65 7.61 11.89
C TYR A 44 0.34 9.11 11.96
N ARG A 45 0.91 9.87 11.03
CA ARG A 45 0.62 11.29 10.81
C ARG A 45 0.90 11.66 9.36
N ASN A 46 0.29 12.75 8.88
CA ASN A 46 0.56 13.35 7.57
C ASN A 46 0.39 12.38 6.38
N ILE A 47 -0.69 11.59 6.38
CA ILE A 47 -1.06 10.72 5.25
C ILE A 47 -2.02 11.50 4.35
N TRP A 48 -1.73 11.57 3.05
CA TRP A 48 -2.57 12.22 2.05
C TRP A 48 -2.54 11.43 0.74
N VAL A 49 -3.62 11.54 -0.04
CA VAL A 49 -3.76 10.97 -1.38
C VAL A 49 -4.26 12.06 -2.29
N VAL A 50 -3.65 12.20 -3.47
CA VAL A 50 -4.08 13.10 -4.53
C VAL A 50 -4.21 12.26 -5.78
N GLU A 51 -5.34 12.38 -6.47
CA GLU A 51 -5.58 11.69 -7.73
C GLU A 51 -4.62 12.21 -8.80
N THR A 52 -4.00 11.28 -9.53
CA THR A 52 -3.16 11.60 -10.68
C THR A 52 -3.96 11.36 -11.96
N LYS A 53 -3.85 12.31 -12.91
CA LYS A 53 -4.46 12.19 -14.25
C LYS A 53 -3.75 11.17 -15.11
#